data_AF-A0A2A5DFY3-F1
#
_entry.id   AF-A0A2A5DFY3-F1
#
_cell.length_a   1.000
_cell.length_b   1.000
_cell.length_c   1.000
_cell.angle_alpha   90.00
_cell.angle_beta   90.00
_cell.angle_gamma   90.00
#
_symmetry.space_group_name_H-M   'P 1'
#
loop_
_entity.id
_entity.type
_entity.pdbx_description
1 polymer ?
#
loop_
_entity_poly.entity_id
_entity_poly.type
_entity_poly.pdbx_seq_one_letter_code
_entity_poly.pdbx_strand_id
1 'polypeptide(L)'
;MSSVKKFLLGYVAIYMIVAMGFNLTLGPPGMSKEYLEEYKSDHDRYLEITKRDDYKRWKERPKLNLPSERLEASIAFLEEYESRPKFKAEKTRRHRYDILFDVFNMAMVVVLITHFARKPLINLLDGMIAQVKETLDKAKTARDEARQRKSEAQSNVDQLDQVLAAQEAEVEKRIEDMRRESALSTGLSISALNNETADRKLNEAAMARRELKQELVESAMASLIRDVQENPSSDQEAELINRFVNGLEDRS
;
A
#
# COMPACT_ATOMS: atom_id res chain seq x y z
N MET A 1 -5.76 42.57 -30.98
CA MET A 1 -4.79 42.96 -29.93
C MET A 1 -5.16 42.22 -28.64
N SER A 2 -4.25 41.44 -28.03
CA SER A 2 -4.56 40.61 -26.84
C SER A 2 -4.95 41.46 -25.63
N SER A 3 -5.73 40.90 -24.70
CA SER A 3 -6.16 41.59 -23.45
C SER A 3 -4.97 42.18 -22.68
N VAL A 4 -3.86 41.43 -22.60
CA VAL A 4 -2.59 41.87 -22.00
C VAL A 4 -2.00 43.08 -22.71
N LYS A 5 -1.98 43.10 -24.04
CA LYS A 5 -1.46 44.24 -24.82
C LYS A 5 -2.29 45.51 -24.60
N LYS A 6 -3.62 45.39 -24.53
CA LYS A 6 -4.51 46.53 -24.24
C LYS A 6 -4.26 47.09 -22.84
N PHE A 7 -4.10 46.21 -21.84
CA PHE A 7 -3.78 46.61 -20.47
C PHE A 7 -2.43 47.33 -20.39
N LEU A 8 -1.36 46.76 -20.96
CA LEU A 8 -0.03 47.38 -20.94
C LEU A 8 -0.01 48.74 -21.65
N LEU A 9 -0.71 48.88 -22.77
CA LEU A 9 -0.81 50.15 -23.49
C LEU A 9 -1.53 51.21 -22.65
N GLY A 10 -2.64 50.84 -21.98
CA GLY A 10 -3.33 51.72 -21.05
C GLY A 10 -2.47 52.08 -19.84
N TYR A 11 -1.77 51.11 -19.25
CA TYR A 11 -0.84 51.33 -18.13
C TYR A 11 0.26 52.33 -18.48
N VAL A 12 0.92 52.17 -19.64
CA VAL A 12 1.96 53.09 -20.10
C VAL A 12 1.37 54.47 -20.37
N ALA A 13 0.19 54.56 -21.00
CA ALA A 13 -0.47 55.84 -21.24
C ALA A 13 -0.76 56.59 -19.92
N ILE A 14 -1.34 55.90 -18.93
CA ILE A 14 -1.60 56.48 -17.60
C ILE A 14 -0.29 56.91 -16.94
N TYR A 15 0.74 56.08 -16.98
CA TYR A 15 2.06 56.42 -16.44
C TYR A 15 2.60 57.71 -17.04
N MET A 16 2.60 57.82 -18.37
CA MET A 16 3.10 58.99 -19.09
C MET A 16 2.29 60.24 -18.76
N ILE A 17 0.96 60.15 -18.70
CA ILE A 17 0.08 61.28 -18.37
C ILE A 17 0.36 61.78 -16.95
N VAL A 18 0.44 60.88 -15.97
CA VAL A 18 0.66 61.25 -14.57
C VAL A 18 2.09 61.77 -14.36
N ALA A 19 3.10 61.14 -14.96
CA ALA A 19 4.48 61.62 -14.91
C ALA A 19 4.64 63.00 -15.54
N MET A 20 3.96 63.26 -16.66
CA MET A 20 3.92 64.60 -17.28
C MET A 20 3.20 65.60 -16.36
N GLY A 21 2.10 65.20 -15.71
CA GLY A 21 1.40 66.01 -14.72
C GLY A 21 2.27 66.41 -13.53
N PHE A 22 3.07 65.48 -12.99
CA PHE A 22 4.04 65.81 -11.93
C PHE A 22 5.07 66.83 -12.40
N ASN A 23 5.64 66.66 -13.60
CA ASN A 23 6.60 67.61 -14.14
C ASN A 23 5.99 69.01 -14.39
N LEU A 24 4.73 69.07 -14.82
CA LEU A 24 4.02 70.34 -15.03
C LEU A 24 3.67 71.07 -13.73
N THR A 25 3.27 70.34 -12.69
CA THR A 25 2.78 70.92 -11.43
C THR A 25 3.89 71.19 -10.43
N LEU A 26 4.84 70.28 -10.31
CA LEU A 26 5.92 70.37 -9.34
C LEU A 26 7.22 70.85 -9.98
N GLY A 27 7.33 70.91 -11.31
CA GLY A 27 8.56 71.22 -12.03
C GLY A 27 9.42 69.96 -12.28
N PRO A 28 10.55 70.11 -13.00
CA PRO A 28 11.43 68.98 -13.31
C PRO A 28 12.07 68.39 -12.04
N PRO A 29 12.58 67.14 -12.11
CA PRO A 29 13.27 66.48 -10.98
C PRO A 29 14.58 67.19 -10.57
N GLY A 30 15.19 67.94 -11.48
CA GLY A 30 16.37 68.77 -11.20
C GLY A 30 16.01 70.12 -10.57
N MET A 31 16.99 71.00 -10.42
CA MET A 31 16.72 72.40 -10.04
C MET A 31 15.86 73.08 -11.12
N SER A 32 14.95 73.94 -10.70
CA SER A 32 14.09 74.71 -11.59
C SER A 32 14.92 75.61 -12.49
N LYS A 33 14.40 75.87 -13.69
CA LYS A 33 15.10 76.70 -14.67
C LYS A 33 15.33 78.11 -14.14
N GLU A 34 14.32 78.69 -13.49
CA GLU A 34 14.39 80.01 -12.84
C GLU A 34 15.48 80.07 -11.78
N TYR A 35 15.60 79.05 -10.94
CA TYR A 35 16.66 78.97 -9.94
C TYR A 35 18.05 78.89 -10.58
N LEU A 36 18.19 78.07 -11.62
CA LEU A 36 19.46 77.92 -12.32
C LEU A 36 19.84 79.18 -13.09
N GLU A 37 18.91 79.93 -13.69
CA GLU A 37 19.23 81.17 -14.39
C GLU A 37 19.90 82.20 -13.46
N GLU A 38 19.47 82.29 -12.19
CA GLU A 38 20.01 83.23 -11.22
C GLU A 38 21.23 82.70 -10.44
N TYR A 39 21.24 81.40 -10.08
CA TYR A 39 22.23 80.82 -9.16
C TYR A 39 23.15 79.77 -9.79
N LYS A 40 23.20 79.64 -11.12
CA LYS A 40 23.98 78.58 -11.80
C LYS A 40 25.40 78.47 -11.27
N SER A 41 26.14 79.58 -11.27
CA SER A 41 27.57 79.57 -10.93
C SER A 41 27.81 79.17 -9.47
N ASP A 42 26.98 79.68 -8.55
CA ASP A 42 27.05 79.31 -7.14
C ASP A 42 26.63 77.84 -6.93
N HIS A 43 25.63 77.37 -7.68
CA HIS A 43 25.17 75.98 -7.63
C HIS A 43 26.23 75.01 -8.14
N ASP A 44 26.87 75.33 -9.26
CA ASP A 44 27.95 74.52 -9.82
C ASP A 44 29.14 74.47 -8.84
N ARG A 45 29.51 75.60 -8.23
CA ARG A 45 30.51 75.65 -7.17
C ARG A 45 30.12 74.81 -5.95
N TYR A 46 28.86 74.88 -5.52
CA TYR A 46 28.31 74.02 -4.47
C TYR A 46 28.46 72.53 -4.83
N LEU A 47 28.12 72.15 -6.06
CA LEU A 47 28.25 70.77 -6.54
C LEU A 47 29.72 70.32 -6.61
N GLU A 48 30.63 71.20 -7.03
CA GLU A 48 32.05 70.91 -7.06
C GLU A 48 32.59 70.65 -5.66
N ILE A 49 32.33 71.54 -4.70
CA ILE A 49 32.81 71.39 -3.31
C ILE A 49 32.22 70.13 -2.69
N THR A 50 30.91 69.89 -2.84
CA THR A 50 30.25 68.71 -2.28
C THR A 50 30.76 67.38 -2.85
N LYS A 51 31.32 67.39 -4.07
CA LYS A 51 31.93 66.21 -4.69
C LYS A 51 33.37 65.96 -4.26
N ARG A 52 34.09 66.96 -3.71
CA ARG A 52 35.49 66.78 -3.28
C ARG A 52 35.61 65.80 -2.12
N ASP A 53 36.69 65.02 -2.12
CA ASP A 53 36.91 63.97 -1.14
C ASP A 53 37.26 64.51 0.25
N ASP A 54 37.97 65.64 0.32
CA ASP A 54 38.29 66.33 1.57
C ASP A 54 37.03 66.79 2.31
N TYR A 55 36.07 67.39 1.58
CA TYR A 55 34.78 67.78 2.12
C TYR A 55 33.94 66.59 2.56
N LYS A 56 33.88 65.50 1.77
CA LYS A 56 33.16 64.28 2.17
C LYS A 56 33.72 63.68 3.46
N ARG A 57 35.04 63.55 3.56
CA ARG A 57 35.73 63.04 4.76
C ARG A 57 35.46 63.93 5.98
N TRP A 58 35.50 65.24 5.80
CA TRP A 58 35.11 66.19 6.85
C TRP A 58 33.65 65.98 7.26
N LYS A 59 32.71 65.94 6.30
CA LYS A 59 31.27 65.77 6.56
C LYS A 59 30.93 64.47 7.30
N GLU A 60 31.61 63.38 6.98
CA GLU A 60 31.43 62.09 7.66
C GLU A 60 32.00 62.09 9.08
N ARG A 61 33.19 62.68 9.27
CA ARG A 61 33.90 62.68 10.57
C ARG A 61 34.59 64.03 10.84
N PRO A 62 33.84 65.07 11.22
CA PRO A 62 34.39 66.42 11.35
C PRO A 62 35.49 66.53 12.41
N LYS A 63 35.38 65.75 13.48
CA LYS A 63 36.33 65.75 14.61
C LYS A 63 37.68 65.11 14.29
N LEU A 64 37.77 64.28 13.26
CA LEU A 64 38.98 63.54 12.87
C LEU A 64 39.67 64.17 11.65
N ASN A 65 38.90 64.82 10.79
CA ASN A 65 39.39 65.47 9.59
C ASN A 65 39.28 66.98 9.74
N LEU A 66 40.20 67.59 10.48
CA LEU A 66 40.21 69.04 10.65
C LEU A 66 40.34 69.74 9.29
N PRO A 67 39.54 70.77 9.02
CA PRO A 67 39.55 71.42 7.73
C PRO A 67 40.84 72.21 7.52
N SER A 68 41.39 72.15 6.31
CA SER A 68 42.44 73.09 5.88
C SER A 68 41.83 74.47 5.66
N GLU A 69 42.62 75.54 5.68
CA GLU A 69 42.15 76.92 5.44
C GLU A 69 41.31 77.05 4.14
N ARG A 70 41.71 76.33 3.09
CA ARG A 70 40.96 76.23 1.83
C ARG A 70 39.61 75.51 1.98
N LEU A 71 39.55 74.48 2.82
CA LEU A 71 38.32 73.73 3.09
C LEU A 71 37.39 74.53 4.00
N GLU A 72 37.91 75.27 4.98
CA GLU A 72 37.12 76.15 5.86
C GLU A 72 36.36 77.21 5.05
N ALA A 73 37.04 77.91 4.14
CA ALA A 73 36.39 78.86 3.23
C ALA A 73 35.32 78.18 2.35
N SER A 74 35.54 76.91 1.99
CA SER A 74 34.58 76.13 1.19
C SER A 74 33.36 75.72 2.03
N ILE A 75 33.56 75.36 3.30
CA ILE A 75 32.49 75.02 4.25
C ILE A 75 31.63 76.26 4.54
N ALA A 76 32.25 77.41 4.83
CA ALA A 76 31.54 78.66 5.08
C ALA A 76 30.64 79.06 3.90
N PHE A 77 31.15 78.93 2.67
CA PHE A 77 30.34 79.12 1.46
C PHE A 77 29.16 78.15 1.39
N LEU A 78 29.36 76.86 1.69
CA LEU A 78 28.29 75.86 1.67
C LEU A 78 27.21 76.16 2.72
N GLU A 79 27.60 76.52 3.94
CA GLU A 79 26.66 76.87 5.00
C GLU A 79 25.83 78.10 4.62
N GLU A 80 26.48 79.13 4.09
CA GLU A 80 25.79 80.32 3.59
C GLU A 80 24.84 79.94 2.46
N TYR A 81 25.30 79.19 1.45
CA TYR A 81 24.51 78.78 0.30
C TYR A 81 23.30 77.91 0.70
N GLU A 82 23.49 76.94 1.59
CA GLU A 82 22.41 76.09 2.12
C GLU A 82 21.42 76.86 2.98
N SER A 83 21.85 77.96 3.62
CA SER A 83 20.98 78.81 4.44
C SER A 83 19.98 79.62 3.61
N ARG A 84 20.28 79.88 2.33
CA ARG A 84 19.48 80.74 1.44
C ARG A 84 18.03 80.24 1.30
N PRO A 85 17.02 81.11 1.49
CA PRO A 85 15.61 80.72 1.40
C PRO A 85 15.22 80.08 0.06
N LYS A 86 15.73 80.62 -1.06
CA LYS A 86 15.46 80.08 -2.40
C LYS A 86 16.00 78.65 -2.57
N PHE A 87 17.20 78.35 -2.08
CA PHE A 87 17.76 77.00 -2.12
C PHE A 87 16.95 76.03 -1.25
N LYS A 88 16.54 76.43 -0.04
CA LYS A 88 15.69 75.61 0.84
C LYS A 88 14.32 75.31 0.22
N ALA A 89 13.69 76.30 -0.40
CA ALA A 89 12.42 76.12 -1.11
C ALA A 89 12.56 75.11 -2.26
N GLU A 90 13.63 75.23 -3.05
CA GLU A 90 13.92 74.36 -4.18
C GLU A 90 14.25 72.92 -3.73
N LYS A 91 15.06 72.77 -2.69
CA LYS A 91 15.35 71.48 -2.05
C LYS A 91 14.08 70.79 -1.55
N THR A 92 13.16 71.56 -0.96
CA THR A 92 11.87 71.04 -0.45
C THR A 92 10.92 70.69 -1.59
N ARG A 93 10.89 71.47 -2.68
CA ARG A 93 10.13 71.14 -3.91
C ARG A 93 10.61 69.81 -4.49
N ARG A 94 11.92 69.67 -4.69
CA ARG A 94 12.53 68.44 -5.21
C ARG A 94 12.27 67.25 -4.31
N HIS A 95 12.45 67.41 -2.99
CA HIS A 95 12.18 66.32 -2.05
C HIS A 95 10.72 65.84 -2.11
N ARG A 96 9.76 66.75 -2.23
CA ARG A 96 8.34 66.41 -2.42
C ARG A 96 8.10 65.72 -3.76
N TYR A 97 8.74 66.19 -4.83
CA TYR A 97 8.70 65.52 -6.14
C TYR A 97 9.19 64.08 -6.03
N ASP A 98 10.37 63.87 -5.43
CA ASP A 98 10.99 62.55 -5.30
C ASP A 98 10.07 61.60 -4.52
N ILE A 99 9.55 62.01 -3.35
CA ILE A 99 8.64 61.19 -2.56
C ILE A 99 7.35 60.84 -3.33
N LEU A 100 6.71 61.83 -3.95
CA LEU A 100 5.45 61.60 -4.65
C LEU A 100 5.65 60.69 -5.88
N PHE A 101 6.75 60.89 -6.60
CA PHE A 101 7.09 60.08 -7.76
C PHE A 101 7.45 58.64 -7.36
N ASP A 102 8.19 58.45 -6.27
CA ASP A 102 8.52 57.12 -5.76
C ASP A 102 7.27 56.37 -5.28
N VAL A 103 6.37 57.03 -4.55
CA VAL A 103 5.09 56.44 -4.14
C VAL A 103 4.23 56.08 -5.35
N PHE A 104 4.18 56.95 -6.37
CA PHE A 104 3.48 56.68 -7.62
C PHE A 104 4.08 55.47 -8.36
N ASN A 105 5.40 55.40 -8.49
CA ASN A 105 6.08 54.28 -9.12
C ASN A 105 5.79 52.97 -8.37
N MET A 106 5.85 52.98 -7.04
CA MET A 106 5.49 51.84 -6.22
C MET A 106 4.05 51.39 -6.46
N ALA A 107 3.09 52.33 -6.47
CA ALA A 107 1.69 52.03 -6.73
C ALA A 107 1.49 51.40 -8.12
N MET A 108 2.18 51.92 -9.15
CA MET A 108 2.13 51.40 -10.50
C MET A 108 2.69 49.97 -10.59
N VAL A 109 3.79 49.68 -9.89
CA VAL A 109 4.31 48.31 -9.77
C VAL A 109 3.33 47.38 -9.07
N VAL A 110 2.67 47.83 -7.99
CA VAL A 110 1.64 47.04 -7.29
C VAL A 110 0.46 46.72 -8.23
N VAL A 111 0.04 47.66 -9.07
CA VAL A 111 -1.01 47.44 -10.08
C VAL A 111 -0.58 46.35 -11.08
N LEU A 112 0.68 46.35 -11.54
CA LEU A 112 1.19 45.29 -12.40
C LEU A 112 1.17 43.92 -11.70
N ILE A 113 1.72 43.84 -10.49
CA ILE A 113 1.79 42.58 -9.73
C ILE A 113 0.38 42.05 -9.48
N THR A 114 -0.54 42.88 -8.99
CA THR A 114 -1.91 42.43 -8.69
C THR A 114 -2.66 42.00 -9.94
N HIS A 115 -2.44 42.63 -11.10
CA HIS A 115 -3.05 42.20 -12.36
C HIS A 115 -2.52 40.84 -12.84
N PHE A 116 -1.20 40.65 -12.83
CA PHE A 116 -0.58 39.46 -13.41
C PHE A 116 -0.45 38.28 -12.43
N ALA A 117 -0.16 38.53 -11.15
CA ALA A 117 0.06 37.50 -10.15
C ALA A 117 -1.24 36.92 -9.57
N ARG A 118 -2.36 37.66 -9.63
CA ARG A 118 -3.64 37.19 -9.06
C ARG A 118 -4.11 35.86 -9.66
N LYS A 119 -4.09 35.73 -10.98
CA LYS A 119 -4.52 34.48 -11.66
C LYS A 119 -3.65 33.27 -11.31
N PRO A 120 -2.31 33.29 -11.47
CA PRO A 120 -1.48 32.14 -11.13
C PRO A 120 -1.55 31.79 -9.65
N LEU A 121 -1.65 32.78 -8.75
CA LEU A 121 -1.82 32.53 -7.32
C LEU A 121 -3.13 31.81 -7.00
N ILE A 122 -4.25 32.26 -7.57
CA ILE A 122 -5.55 31.60 -7.39
C ILE A 122 -5.53 30.19 -7.97
N ASN A 123 -5.01 30.02 -9.20
CA ASN A 123 -4.93 28.71 -9.84
C ASN A 123 -4.05 27.72 -9.04
N LEU A 124 -2.98 28.20 -8.41
CA LEU A 124 -2.14 27.38 -7.54
C LEU A 124 -2.93 26.90 -6.31
N LEU A 125 -3.64 27.82 -5.64
CA LEU A 125 -4.47 27.49 -4.47
C LEU A 125 -5.60 26.52 -4.84
N ASP A 126 -6.28 26.76 -5.96
CA ASP A 126 -7.34 25.87 -6.47
C ASP A 126 -6.78 24.48 -6.78
N GLY A 127 -5.57 24.40 -7.36
CA GLY A 127 -4.87 23.14 -7.60
C GLY A 127 -4.56 22.38 -6.31
N MET A 128 -4.08 23.08 -5.28
CA MET A 128 -3.82 22.48 -3.97
C MET A 128 -5.12 21.98 -3.32
N ILE A 129 -6.19 22.76 -3.38
CA ILE A 129 -7.51 22.36 -2.86
C ILE A 129 -8.03 21.12 -3.59
N ALA A 130 -7.91 21.08 -4.92
CA ALA A 130 -8.32 19.94 -5.72
C ALA A 130 -7.53 18.67 -5.34
N GLN A 131 -6.21 18.79 -5.19
CA GLN A 131 -5.34 17.67 -4.80
C GLN A 131 -5.67 17.13 -3.41
N VAL A 132 -5.94 18.02 -2.44
CA VAL A 132 -6.35 17.62 -1.09
C VAL A 132 -7.69 16.90 -1.11
N LYS A 133 -8.67 17.40 -1.88
CA LYS A 133 -9.97 16.73 -2.04
C LYS A 133 -9.83 15.34 -2.66
N GLU A 134 -9.05 15.22 -3.74
CA GLU A 134 -8.80 13.94 -4.39
C GLU A 134 -8.15 12.94 -3.42
N THR A 135 -7.16 13.38 -2.65
CA THR A 135 -6.49 12.54 -1.65
C THR A 135 -7.46 12.09 -0.56
N LEU A 136 -8.33 12.99 -0.09
CA LEU A 136 -9.35 12.67 0.91
C LEU A 136 -10.37 11.65 0.38
N ASP A 137 -10.81 11.81 -0.87
CA ASP A 137 -11.76 10.90 -1.48
C ASP A 137 -11.14 9.50 -1.72
N LYS A 138 -9.89 9.44 -2.19
CA LYS A 138 -9.13 8.17 -2.25
C LYS A 138 -9.02 7.49 -0.89
N ALA A 139 -8.73 8.24 0.16
CA ALA A 139 -8.64 7.69 1.52
C ALA A 139 -10.00 7.18 2.03
N LYS A 140 -11.11 7.86 1.70
CA LYS A 140 -12.47 7.38 2.03
C LYS A 140 -12.79 6.09 1.31
N THR A 141 -12.56 6.02 0.00
CA THR A 141 -12.80 4.81 -0.80
C THR A 141 -11.98 3.64 -0.26
N ALA A 142 -10.67 3.84 0.00
CA ALA A 142 -9.81 2.81 0.57
C ALA A 142 -10.30 2.33 1.95
N ARG A 143 -10.79 3.25 2.80
CA ARG A 143 -11.38 2.90 4.10
C ARG A 143 -12.64 2.06 3.93
N ASP A 144 -13.51 2.43 3.00
CA ASP A 144 -14.79 1.74 2.79
C ASP A 144 -14.58 0.35 2.17
N GLU A 145 -13.64 0.21 1.23
CA GLU A 145 -13.18 -1.09 0.71
C GLU A 145 -12.58 -1.97 1.82
N ALA A 146 -11.73 -1.41 2.69
CA ALA A 146 -11.15 -2.15 3.81
C ALA A 146 -12.23 -2.62 4.80
N ARG A 147 -13.26 -1.79 5.05
CA ARG A 147 -14.41 -2.17 5.89
C ARG A 147 -15.21 -3.29 5.25
N GLN A 148 -15.47 -3.22 3.95
CA GLN A 148 -16.18 -4.28 3.23
C GLN A 148 -15.41 -5.61 3.30
N ARG A 149 -14.11 -5.60 2.99
CA ARG A 149 -13.26 -6.80 3.07
C ARG A 149 -13.23 -7.39 4.48
N LYS A 150 -13.18 -6.55 5.51
CA LYS A 150 -13.25 -7.01 6.91
C LYS A 150 -14.60 -7.69 7.19
N SER A 151 -15.70 -7.11 6.71
CA SER A 151 -17.05 -7.70 6.89
C SER A 151 -17.18 -9.04 6.17
N GLU A 152 -16.70 -9.14 4.94
CA GLU A 152 -16.70 -10.39 4.15
C GLU A 152 -15.84 -11.46 4.80
N ALA A 153 -14.63 -11.11 5.25
CA ALA A 153 -13.76 -12.04 5.96
C ALA A 153 -14.39 -12.55 7.26
N GLN A 154 -15.05 -11.67 8.03
CA GLN A 154 -15.75 -12.09 9.24
C GLN A 154 -16.91 -13.05 8.91
N SER A 155 -17.72 -12.75 7.90
CA SER A 155 -18.79 -13.65 7.47
C SER A 155 -18.26 -15.02 7.02
N ASN A 156 -17.11 -15.07 6.36
CA ASN A 156 -16.50 -16.33 5.95
C ASN A 156 -16.00 -17.15 7.16
N VAL A 157 -15.44 -16.48 8.17
CA VAL A 157 -15.04 -17.14 9.43
C VAL A 157 -16.27 -17.72 10.13
N ASP A 158 -17.34 -16.95 10.27
CA ASP A 158 -18.57 -17.41 10.92
C ASP A 158 -19.22 -18.60 10.18
N GLN A 159 -19.10 -18.67 8.85
CA GLN A 159 -19.56 -19.80 8.05
C GLN A 159 -18.65 -21.03 8.18
N LEU A 160 -17.33 -20.85 8.29
CA LEU A 160 -16.38 -21.95 8.48
C LEU A 160 -16.67 -22.71 9.76
N ASP A 161 -17.02 -22.03 10.85
CA ASP A 161 -17.40 -22.68 12.11
C ASP A 161 -18.62 -23.60 11.94
N GLN A 162 -19.61 -23.19 11.13
CA GLN A 162 -20.78 -24.03 10.83
C GLN A 162 -20.41 -25.23 9.95
N VAL A 163 -19.54 -25.04 8.96
CA VAL A 163 -19.06 -26.13 8.08
C VAL A 163 -18.25 -27.15 8.88
N LEU A 164 -17.38 -26.69 9.79
CA LEU A 164 -16.60 -27.55 10.67
C LEU A 164 -17.51 -28.39 11.58
N ALA A 165 -18.50 -27.76 12.21
CA ALA A 165 -19.47 -28.49 13.05
C ALA A 165 -20.27 -29.53 12.24
N ALA A 166 -20.65 -29.21 11.00
CA ALA A 166 -21.34 -30.15 10.12
C ALA A 166 -20.43 -31.32 9.70
N GLN A 167 -19.16 -31.04 9.41
CA GLN A 167 -18.17 -32.09 9.11
C GLN A 167 -17.91 -33.00 10.30
N GLU A 168 -17.77 -32.47 11.51
CA GLU A 168 -17.59 -33.28 12.72
C GLU A 168 -18.76 -34.24 12.92
N ALA A 169 -20.00 -33.77 12.76
CA ALA A 169 -21.19 -34.62 12.84
C ALA A 169 -21.23 -35.69 11.75
N GLU A 170 -20.82 -35.36 10.52
CA GLU A 170 -20.74 -36.32 9.42
C GLU A 170 -19.67 -37.40 9.67
N VAL A 171 -18.49 -36.99 10.16
CA VAL A 171 -17.39 -37.90 10.52
C VAL A 171 -17.82 -38.85 11.63
N GLU A 172 -18.46 -38.35 12.70
CA GLU A 172 -18.93 -39.19 13.81
C GLU A 172 -19.93 -40.24 13.32
N LYS A 173 -20.90 -39.82 12.49
CA LYS A 173 -21.87 -40.74 11.89
C LYS A 173 -21.20 -41.82 11.05
N ARG A 174 -20.18 -41.44 10.27
CA ARG A 174 -19.43 -42.38 9.43
C ARG A 174 -18.62 -43.38 10.26
N ILE A 175 -18.07 -42.94 11.40
CA ILE A 175 -17.40 -43.83 12.36
C ILE A 175 -18.39 -44.82 12.97
N GLU A 176 -19.59 -44.39 13.35
CA GLU A 176 -20.62 -45.30 13.86
C GLU A 176 -21.06 -46.33 12.83
N ASP A 177 -21.28 -45.92 11.58
CA ASP A 177 -21.67 -46.82 10.51
C ASP A 177 -20.57 -47.85 10.21
N MET A 178 -19.30 -47.43 10.15
CA MET A 178 -18.16 -48.35 10.02
C MET A 178 -18.05 -49.32 11.19
N ARG A 179 -18.30 -48.86 12.43
CA ARG A 179 -18.31 -49.74 13.61
C ARG A 179 -19.41 -50.79 13.52
N ARG A 180 -20.63 -50.41 13.09
CA ARG A 180 -21.74 -51.36 12.89
C ARG A 180 -21.43 -52.38 11.80
N GLU A 181 -20.92 -51.92 10.67
CA GLU A 181 -20.55 -52.80 9.55
C GLU A 181 -19.44 -53.78 9.94
N SER A 182 -18.41 -53.30 10.65
CA SER A 182 -17.34 -54.13 11.18
C SER A 182 -17.87 -55.19 12.17
N ALA A 183 -18.79 -54.82 13.07
CA ALA A 183 -19.41 -55.74 14.01
C ALA A 183 -20.24 -56.82 13.31
N LEU A 184 -21.01 -56.46 12.28
CA LEU A 184 -21.78 -57.39 11.46
C LEU A 184 -20.86 -58.36 10.69
N SER A 185 -19.84 -57.83 10.02
CA SER A 185 -18.83 -58.61 9.31
C SER A 185 -18.13 -59.61 10.25
N THR A 186 -17.69 -59.14 11.42
CA THR A 186 -17.05 -60.00 12.44
C THR A 186 -18.01 -61.09 12.92
N GLY A 187 -19.28 -60.75 13.17
CA GLY A 187 -20.30 -61.73 13.57
C GLY A 187 -20.57 -62.79 12.50
N LEU A 188 -20.58 -62.41 11.23
CA LEU A 188 -20.69 -63.34 10.10
C LEU A 188 -19.47 -64.24 9.99
N SER A 189 -18.25 -63.70 10.13
CA SER A 189 -17.01 -64.49 10.11
C SER A 189 -16.95 -65.49 11.27
N ILE A 190 -17.33 -65.08 12.48
CA ILE A 190 -17.40 -65.99 13.64
C ILE A 190 -18.43 -67.11 13.38
N SER A 191 -19.59 -66.77 12.82
CA SER A 191 -20.63 -67.76 12.51
C SER A 191 -20.16 -68.75 11.43
N ALA A 192 -19.48 -68.27 10.40
CA ALA A 192 -18.89 -69.11 9.35
C ALA A 192 -17.82 -70.05 9.92
N LEU A 193 -16.92 -69.53 10.76
CA LEU A 193 -15.89 -70.32 11.45
C LEU A 193 -16.51 -71.40 12.35
N ASN A 194 -17.58 -71.07 13.08
CA ASN A 194 -18.28 -72.03 13.92
C ASN A 194 -18.92 -73.16 13.10
N ASN A 195 -19.54 -72.82 11.97
CA ASN A 195 -20.12 -73.82 11.06
C ASN A 195 -19.04 -74.72 10.45
N GLU A 196 -17.94 -74.14 9.95
CA GLU A 196 -16.81 -74.90 9.42
C GLU A 196 -16.20 -75.83 10.47
N THR A 197 -16.07 -75.35 11.71
CA THR A 197 -15.58 -76.16 12.84
C THR A 197 -16.54 -77.30 13.18
N ALA A 198 -17.85 -77.06 13.11
CA ALA A 198 -18.86 -78.09 13.32
C ALA A 198 -18.82 -79.17 12.23
N ASP A 199 -18.70 -78.75 10.96
CA ASP A 199 -18.59 -79.66 9.82
C ASP A 199 -17.30 -80.51 9.89
N ARG A 200 -16.17 -79.90 10.28
CA ARG A 200 -14.92 -80.64 10.52
C ARG A 200 -15.08 -81.70 11.60
N LYS A 201 -15.72 -81.37 12.73
CA LYS A 201 -15.99 -82.35 13.80
C LYS A 201 -16.85 -83.52 13.31
N LEU A 202 -17.88 -83.24 12.50
CA LEU A 202 -18.74 -84.29 11.94
C LEU A 202 -17.95 -85.21 10.99
N ASN A 203 -17.11 -84.64 10.13
CA ASN A 203 -16.27 -85.39 9.21
C ASN A 203 -15.22 -86.23 9.95
N GLU A 204 -14.54 -85.67 10.95
CA GLU A 204 -13.59 -86.39 11.80
C GLU A 204 -14.28 -87.56 12.53
N ALA A 205 -15.45 -87.32 13.11
CA ALA A 205 -16.23 -88.38 13.76
C ALA A 205 -16.66 -89.48 12.78
N ALA A 206 -17.01 -89.13 11.53
CA ALA A 206 -17.33 -90.09 10.49
C ALA A 206 -16.11 -90.90 10.04
N MET A 207 -14.94 -90.26 9.93
CA MET A 207 -13.68 -90.95 9.62
C MET A 207 -13.28 -91.90 10.76
N ALA A 208 -13.27 -91.43 12.01
CA ALA A 208 -12.98 -92.27 13.17
C ALA A 208 -13.94 -93.47 13.29
N ARG A 209 -15.24 -93.29 12.97
CA ARG A 209 -16.20 -94.40 12.89
C ARG A 209 -15.88 -95.41 11.78
N ARG A 210 -15.39 -94.94 10.62
CA ARG A 210 -14.99 -95.84 9.53
C ARG A 210 -13.73 -96.62 9.90
N GLU A 211 -12.75 -95.95 10.50
CA GLU A 211 -11.51 -96.54 10.97
C GLU A 211 -11.78 -97.61 12.03
N LEU A 212 -12.58 -97.30 13.07
CA LEU A 212 -13.02 -98.29 14.06
C LEU A 212 -13.76 -99.48 13.44
N LYS A 213 -14.62 -99.24 12.43
CA LYS A 213 -15.30 -100.33 11.71
C LYS A 213 -14.31 -101.21 10.95
N GLN A 214 -13.31 -100.61 10.32
CA GLN A 214 -12.28 -101.33 9.60
C GLN A 214 -11.43 -102.16 10.57
N GLU A 215 -10.98 -101.58 11.69
CA GLU A 215 -10.27 -102.30 12.75
C GLU A 215 -11.10 -103.47 13.31
N LEU A 216 -12.41 -103.27 13.53
CA LEU A 216 -13.32 -104.34 13.95
C LEU A 216 -13.45 -105.46 12.91
N VAL A 217 -13.56 -105.12 11.62
CA VAL A 217 -13.62 -106.10 10.53
C VAL A 217 -12.29 -106.85 10.41
N GLU A 218 -11.16 -106.15 10.47
CA GLU A 218 -9.83 -106.76 10.45
C GLU A 218 -9.62 -107.67 11.67
N SER A 219 -10.02 -107.24 12.87
CA SER A 219 -9.97 -108.07 14.08
C SER A 219 -10.89 -109.28 13.99
N ALA A 220 -12.11 -109.12 13.45
CA ALA A 220 -13.04 -110.22 13.24
C ALA A 220 -12.50 -111.21 12.20
N MET A 221 -11.94 -110.73 11.09
CA MET A 221 -11.26 -111.55 10.10
C MET A 221 -10.04 -112.27 10.70
N ALA A 222 -9.23 -111.60 11.51
CA ALA A 222 -8.08 -112.21 12.16
C ALA A 222 -8.51 -113.29 13.15
N SER A 223 -9.60 -113.08 13.90
CA SER A 223 -10.20 -114.11 14.76
C SER A 223 -10.77 -115.28 13.94
N LEU A 224 -11.44 -115.01 12.83
CA LEU A 224 -12.02 -116.04 11.97
C LEU A 224 -10.94 -116.89 11.28
N ILE A 225 -9.84 -116.25 10.85
CA ILE A 225 -8.64 -116.95 10.35
C ILE A 225 -8.03 -117.82 11.45
N ARG A 226 -7.96 -117.31 12.69
CA ARG A 226 -7.43 -118.07 13.84
C ARG A 226 -8.33 -119.26 14.18
N ASP A 227 -9.65 -119.08 14.21
CA ASP A 227 -10.61 -120.18 14.44
C ASP A 227 -10.54 -121.25 13.34
N VAL A 228 -10.40 -120.85 12.08
CA VAL A 228 -10.21 -121.78 10.94
C VAL A 228 -8.87 -122.52 11.02
N GLN A 229 -7.81 -121.89 11.55
CA GLN A 229 -6.50 -122.52 11.76
C GLN A 229 -6.46 -123.45 12.98
N GLU A 230 -7.19 -123.13 14.05
CA GLU A 230 -7.20 -123.90 15.31
C GLU A 230 -8.20 -125.07 15.31
N ASN A 231 -9.27 -125.01 14.48
CA ASN A 231 -10.23 -126.10 14.29
C ASN A 231 -10.48 -126.41 12.79
N PRO A 232 -9.61 -127.18 12.12
CA PRO A 232 -9.91 -127.69 10.80
C PRO A 232 -11.00 -128.77 10.91
N SER A 233 -12.24 -128.44 10.59
CA SER A 233 -13.28 -129.45 10.45
C SER A 233 -13.15 -130.12 9.08
N SER A 234 -12.98 -131.44 9.07
CA SER A 234 -12.82 -132.25 7.84
C SER A 234 -14.04 -132.20 6.91
N ASP A 235 -15.21 -131.78 7.40
CA ASP A 235 -16.42 -131.59 6.60
C ASP A 235 -16.39 -130.27 5.78
N GLN A 236 -15.72 -129.22 6.27
CA GLN A 236 -15.63 -127.93 5.55
C GLN A 236 -14.60 -127.95 4.40
N GLU A 237 -13.54 -128.75 4.50
CA GLU A 237 -12.61 -128.95 3.38
C GLU A 237 -13.31 -129.64 2.19
N ALA A 238 -14.21 -130.59 2.44
CA ALA A 238 -14.99 -131.25 1.39
C ALA A 238 -16.01 -130.30 0.72
N GLU A 239 -16.62 -129.38 1.47
CA GLU A 239 -17.55 -128.38 0.92
C GLU A 239 -16.83 -127.25 0.17
N LEU A 240 -15.67 -126.78 0.65
CA LEU A 240 -14.86 -125.76 -0.03
C LEU A 240 -14.23 -126.29 -1.32
N ILE A 241 -13.76 -127.54 -1.33
CA ILE A 241 -13.28 -128.19 -2.56
C ILE A 241 -14.44 -128.37 -3.54
N ASN A 242 -15.63 -128.81 -3.10
CA ASN A 242 -16.80 -128.91 -3.98
C ASN A 242 -17.24 -127.54 -4.53
N ARG A 243 -17.22 -126.46 -3.74
CA ARG A 243 -17.53 -125.11 -4.23
C ARG A 243 -16.47 -124.56 -5.19
N PHE A 244 -15.20 -124.85 -4.96
CA PHE A 244 -14.12 -124.40 -5.86
C PHE A 244 -14.13 -125.19 -7.17
N VAL A 245 -14.44 -126.50 -7.13
CA VAL A 245 -14.63 -127.35 -8.32
C VAL A 245 -15.86 -126.91 -9.11
N ASN A 246 -17.01 -126.70 -8.46
CA ASN A 246 -18.21 -126.20 -9.13
C ASN A 246 -18.03 -124.75 -9.66
N GLY A 247 -17.26 -123.89 -8.96
CA GLY A 247 -16.94 -122.54 -9.42
C GLY A 247 -15.93 -122.47 -10.57
N LEU A 248 -15.20 -123.57 -10.83
CA LEU A 248 -14.31 -123.72 -11.99
C LEU A 248 -15.06 -124.34 -13.19
N GLU A 249 -16.05 -125.20 -12.97
CA GLU A 249 -16.94 -125.71 -14.03
C GLU A 249 -17.87 -124.63 -14.60
N ASP A 250 -18.23 -123.60 -13.82
CA ASP A 250 -19.07 -122.48 -14.28
C ASP A 250 -18.28 -121.36 -15.00
N ARG A 251 -16.98 -121.56 -15.24
CA ARG A 251 -16.09 -120.62 -15.97
C ARG A 251 -15.36 -121.26 -17.16
N SER A 252 -15.80 -122.44 -17.63
CA SER A 252 -15.54 -122.96 -18.98
C SER A 252 -16.81 -122.87 -19.82
#